data_AF-A0AAV2RBE4-F1
#
_entry.id   AF-A0AAV2RBE4-F1
#
_cell.length_a   1.000
_cell.length_b   1.000
_cell.length_c   1.000
_cell.angle_alpha   90.00
_cell.angle_beta   90.00
_cell.angle_gamma   90.00
#
_symmetry.space_group_name_H-M   'P 1'
#
loop_
_entity.id
_entity.type
_entity.pdbx_description
1 polymer ?
#
loop_
_entity_poly.entity_id
_entity_poly.type
_entity_poly.pdbx_seq_one_letter_code
_entity_poly.pdbx_strand_id
1 'polypeptide(L)'
;PLQHQKIPQIQMHQQQQNHPNLDMQCPVCSGSFSHLPQSKFEEHVQNHFNESQEKESKSEEEEEECKICFDAPIDCVLVECGHLVACMMCGEELTECPICRETIINVIRTYRS
;
A
#
# COMPACT_ATOMS: atom_id res chain seq x y z
N PRO A 1 16.39 -1.22 -24.77
CA PRO A 1 16.10 0.19 -24.44
C PRO A 1 15.32 0.29 -23.12
N LEU A 2 16.04 0.16 -22.00
CA LEU A 2 15.46 0.24 -20.65
C LEU A 2 15.47 1.70 -20.22
N GLN A 3 14.27 2.25 -20.03
CA GLN A 3 14.06 3.62 -19.64
C GLN A 3 14.59 3.81 -18.21
N HIS A 4 15.63 4.62 -18.11
CA HIS A 4 16.18 5.09 -16.85
C HIS A 4 15.13 5.98 -16.19
N GLN A 5 14.36 5.41 -15.27
CA GLN A 5 13.45 6.18 -14.43
C GLN A 5 14.29 7.01 -13.46
N LYS A 6 14.09 8.31 -13.57
CA LYS A 6 14.89 9.34 -12.92
C LYS A 6 14.64 9.30 -11.42
N ILE A 7 15.68 8.98 -10.66
CA ILE A 7 15.77 9.29 -9.22
C ILE A 7 15.47 10.78 -9.07
N PRO A 8 14.58 11.20 -8.14
CA PRO A 8 14.36 12.62 -7.88
C PRO A 8 15.68 13.22 -7.45
N GLN A 9 16.27 14.05 -8.31
CA GLN A 9 17.47 14.78 -7.96
C GLN A 9 17.15 15.61 -6.72
N ILE A 10 17.81 15.27 -5.62
CA ILE A 10 17.87 16.07 -4.40
C ILE A 10 18.34 17.44 -4.84
N GLN A 11 17.41 18.39 -4.93
CA GLN A 11 17.69 19.71 -5.46
C GLN A 11 18.48 20.47 -4.40
N MET A 12 19.81 20.34 -4.47
CA MET A 12 20.77 20.97 -3.58
C MET A 12 20.76 22.49 -3.82
N HIS A 13 19.83 23.20 -3.18
CA HIS A 13 19.91 24.65 -3.08
C HIS A 13 21.03 25.00 -2.10
N GLN A 14 22.20 25.31 -2.68
CA GLN A 14 23.33 25.90 -1.96
C GLN A 14 22.95 27.32 -1.52
N GLN A 15 22.61 27.49 -0.24
CA GLN A 15 22.86 28.76 0.47
C GLN A 15 23.49 28.42 1.83
N GLN A 16 24.78 28.75 1.93
CA GLN A 16 25.63 28.56 3.08
C GLN A 16 25.19 29.45 4.23
N GLN A 17 24.65 28.91 5.34
CA GLN A 17 24.75 29.48 6.70
C GLN A 17 24.76 28.35 7.75
N ASN A 18 25.77 28.38 8.62
CA ASN A 18 26.07 27.53 9.78
C ASN A 18 24.89 26.88 10.56
N HIS A 19 24.70 25.55 10.50
CA HIS A 19 24.09 24.76 11.60
C HIS A 19 24.65 23.31 11.65
N PRO A 20 25.10 22.78 12.81
CA PRO A 20 25.65 21.42 12.96
C PRO A 20 24.59 20.32 13.25
N ASN A 21 23.42 20.41 12.63
CA ASN A 21 22.42 19.33 12.61
C ASN A 21 21.58 19.51 11.35
N LEU A 22 21.83 18.69 10.34
CA LEU A 22 20.92 18.60 9.21
C LEU A 22 19.84 17.61 9.64
N ASP A 23 18.65 18.10 9.96
CA ASP A 23 17.48 17.25 10.18
C ASP A 23 17.15 16.57 8.85
N MET A 24 17.77 15.41 8.59
CA MET A 24 17.49 14.63 7.38
C MET A 24 16.20 13.85 7.63
N GLN A 25 15.11 14.31 7.02
CA GLN A 25 13.84 13.61 7.01
C GLN A 25 13.84 12.57 5.88
N CYS A 26 13.56 11.31 6.20
CA CYS A 26 13.33 10.30 5.18
C CYS A 26 11.99 10.55 4.47
N PRO A 27 11.93 10.70 3.13
CA PRO A 27 10.70 10.97 2.40
C PRO A 27 9.75 9.77 2.33
N VAL A 28 10.21 8.57 2.70
CA VAL A 28 9.44 7.32 2.63
C VAL A 28 8.76 7.01 3.97
N CYS A 29 9.49 7.07 5.09
CA CYS A 29 8.95 6.75 6.42
C CYS A 29 8.70 7.97 7.31
N SER A 30 8.99 9.20 6.83
CA SER A 30 8.95 10.44 7.61
C SER A 30 9.82 10.42 8.87
N GLY A 31 10.79 9.52 8.99
CA GLY A 31 11.73 9.49 10.12
C GLY A 31 12.69 10.67 10.09
N SER A 32 12.96 11.28 11.25
CA SER A 32 13.95 12.35 11.42
C SER A 32 15.24 11.78 11.99
N PHE A 33 16.38 12.03 11.34
CA PHE A 33 17.69 11.55 11.77
C PHE A 33 18.61 12.72 12.07
N SER A 34 18.99 12.85 13.35
CA SER A 34 20.05 13.76 13.79
C SER A 34 21.38 13.00 13.89
N HIS A 35 22.46 13.60 13.40
CA HIS A 35 23.83 13.06 13.43
C HIS A 35 24.08 11.75 12.64
N LEU A 36 23.44 11.55 11.49
CA LEU A 36 23.74 10.40 10.62
C LEU A 36 24.73 10.77 9.48
N PRO A 37 25.78 9.98 9.23
CA PRO A 37 26.64 10.17 8.06
C PRO A 37 25.84 10.02 6.76
N GLN A 38 26.15 10.84 5.75
CA GLN A 38 25.45 10.86 4.46
C GLN A 38 25.29 9.45 3.84
N SER A 39 26.34 8.63 3.86
CA SER A 39 26.30 7.27 3.30
C SER A 39 25.27 6.36 3.98
N LYS A 40 25.07 6.51 5.29
CA LYS A 40 24.09 5.72 6.05
C LYS A 40 22.67 6.23 5.83
N PHE A 41 22.49 7.53 5.62
CA PHE A 41 21.18 8.09 5.26
C PHE A 41 20.75 7.65 3.86
N GLU A 42 21.67 7.70 2.89
CA GLU A 42 21.43 7.21 1.52
C GLU A 42 21.05 5.71 1.52
N GLU A 43 21.79 4.88 2.26
CA GLU A 43 21.48 3.46 2.45
C GLU A 43 20.08 3.24 3.08
N HIS A 44 19.74 4.01 4.13
CA HIS A 44 18.43 3.95 4.77
C HIS A 44 17.28 4.29 3.80
N VAL A 45 17.40 5.39 3.06
CA VAL A 45 16.37 5.81 2.09
C VAL A 45 16.21 4.78 0.98
N GLN A 46 17.32 4.22 0.48
CA GLN A 46 17.31 3.19 -0.57
C GLN A 46 16.64 1.90 -0.09
N ASN A 47 16.93 1.44 1.13
CA ASN A 47 16.31 0.24 1.69
C ASN A 47 14.79 0.42 1.86
N HIS A 48 14.34 1.57 2.40
CA HIS A 48 12.91 1.84 2.52
C HIS A 48 12.19 2.00 1.18
N PHE A 49 12.84 2.58 0.18
CA PHE A 49 12.27 2.73 -1.15
C PHE A 49 12.06 1.39 -1.86
N ASN A 50 12.98 0.43 -1.66
CA ASN A 50 12.85 -0.93 -2.19
C ASN A 50 11.75 -1.72 -1.47
N GLU A 51 11.65 -1.62 -0.14
CA GLU A 51 10.59 -2.27 0.66
C GLU A 51 9.19 -1.76 0.30
N SER A 52 9.04 -0.47 -0.04
CA SER A 52 7.77 0.09 -0.51
C SER A 52 7.37 -0.44 -1.89
N GLN A 53 8.33 -0.61 -2.80
CA GLN A 53 8.05 -1.14 -4.14
C GLN A 53 7.72 -2.64 -4.16
N GLU A 54 8.30 -3.43 -3.26
CA GLU A 54 7.96 -4.86 -3.13
C GLU A 54 6.56 -5.10 -2.59
N LYS A 55 5.95 -4.10 -1.94
CA LYS A 55 4.55 -4.17 -1.48
C LYS A 55 3.55 -3.69 -2.53
N GLU A 56 3.97 -2.84 -3.46
CA GLU A 56 3.15 -2.33 -4.57
C GLU A 56 3.17 -3.25 -5.80
N SER A 57 4.00 -4.31 -5.81
CA SER A 57 3.93 -5.40 -6.79
C SER A 57 3.11 -6.60 -6.32
N LYS A 58 2.29 -6.42 -5.27
CA LYS A 58 1.22 -7.36 -4.95
C LYS A 58 0.20 -7.20 -6.08
N SER A 59 0.17 -8.18 -6.99
CA SER A 59 -0.64 -8.14 -8.20
C SER A 59 -2.06 -7.68 -7.88
N GLU A 60 -2.65 -6.87 -8.75
CA GLU A 60 -4.06 -6.47 -8.66
C GLU A 60 -4.97 -7.70 -8.40
N GLU A 61 -4.57 -8.86 -8.93
CA GLU A 61 -5.16 -10.18 -8.68
C GLU A 61 -5.28 -10.56 -7.19
N GLU A 62 -4.27 -10.30 -6.36
CA GLU A 62 -4.32 -10.58 -4.91
C GLU A 62 -5.23 -9.61 -4.17
N GLU A 63 -5.45 -8.40 -4.68
CA GLU A 63 -6.47 -7.49 -4.14
C GLU A 63 -7.88 -7.95 -4.53
N GLU A 64 -8.02 -8.55 -5.70
CA GLU A 64 -9.28 -9.07 -6.26
C GLU A 64 -9.66 -10.49 -5.81
N GLU A 65 -8.85 -11.17 -5.01
CA GLU A 65 -9.15 -12.51 -4.50
C GLU A 65 -10.07 -12.49 -3.26
N CYS A 66 -10.99 -13.44 -3.15
CA CYS A 66 -11.86 -13.60 -1.97
C CYS A 66 -11.02 -13.78 -0.70
N LYS A 67 -11.23 -12.89 0.27
CA LYS A 67 -10.48 -12.90 1.54
C LYS A 67 -10.95 -13.95 2.55
N ILE A 68 -11.87 -14.81 2.14
CA ILE A 68 -12.45 -15.87 2.96
C ILE A 68 -11.86 -17.21 2.56
N CYS A 69 -11.96 -17.57 1.27
CA CYS A 69 -11.41 -18.84 0.77
C CYS A 69 -10.01 -18.73 0.17
N PHE A 70 -9.56 -17.54 -0.25
CA PHE A 70 -8.29 -17.34 -0.97
C PHE A 70 -8.14 -18.25 -2.21
N ASP A 71 -9.25 -18.50 -2.90
CA ASP A 71 -9.30 -19.46 -4.03
C ASP A 71 -10.11 -18.92 -5.24
N ALA A 72 -11.11 -18.09 -4.97
CA ALA A 72 -11.99 -17.53 -6.01
C ALA A 72 -11.91 -15.99 -6.00
N PRO A 73 -12.18 -15.32 -7.13
CA PRO A 73 -12.22 -13.86 -7.17
C PRO A 73 -13.38 -13.30 -6.35
N ILE A 74 -13.25 -12.05 -5.91
CA ILE A 74 -14.31 -11.24 -5.33
C ILE A 74 -15.31 -10.91 -6.44
N ASP A 75 -16.45 -11.59 -6.43
CA ASP A 75 -17.50 -11.45 -7.43
C ASP A 75 -18.88 -11.15 -6.81
N CYS A 76 -18.93 -10.75 -5.54
CA CYS A 76 -20.16 -10.32 -4.88
C CYS A 76 -19.98 -9.11 -3.97
N VAL A 77 -21.08 -8.39 -3.75
CA VAL A 77 -21.20 -7.28 -2.81
C VAL A 77 -22.15 -7.66 -1.67
N LEU A 78 -21.74 -7.32 -0.45
CA LEU A 78 -22.55 -7.49 0.75
C LEU A 78 -23.52 -6.31 0.89
N VAL A 79 -24.83 -6.58 0.84
CA VAL A 79 -25.88 -5.54 0.91
C VAL A 79 -25.96 -4.97 2.33
N GLU A 80 -26.43 -3.72 2.44
CA GLU A 80 -26.35 -2.78 3.57
C GLU A 80 -25.00 -2.05 3.71
N CYS A 81 -23.86 -2.71 3.54
CA CYS A 81 -22.55 -2.07 3.73
C CYS A 81 -21.74 -1.83 2.45
N GLY A 82 -21.99 -2.58 1.37
CA GLY A 82 -21.35 -2.39 0.08
C GLY A 82 -19.90 -2.90 -0.03
N HIS A 83 -19.36 -3.58 0.98
CA HIS A 83 -17.98 -4.08 0.93
C HIS A 83 -17.83 -5.28 -0.02
N LEU A 84 -16.78 -5.23 -0.85
CA LEU A 84 -16.37 -6.26 -1.80
C LEU A 84 -15.21 -7.04 -1.18
N VAL A 85 -15.51 -8.17 -0.53
CA VAL A 85 -14.52 -8.94 0.26
C VAL A 85 -14.57 -10.45 0.00
N ALA A 86 -15.67 -10.94 -0.58
CA ALA A 86 -15.94 -12.36 -0.73
C ALA A 86 -16.32 -12.73 -2.16
N CYS A 87 -16.08 -13.99 -2.53
CA CYS A 87 -16.76 -14.61 -3.66
C CYS A 87 -18.21 -14.96 -3.28
N MET A 88 -19.07 -15.25 -4.26
CA MET A 88 -20.48 -15.53 -4.04
C MET A 88 -20.71 -16.68 -3.05
N MET A 89 -19.96 -17.77 -3.20
CA MET A 89 -20.10 -18.94 -2.31
C MET A 89 -19.75 -18.59 -0.86
N CYS A 90 -18.70 -17.81 -0.63
CA CYS A 90 -18.35 -17.38 0.72
C CYS A 90 -19.32 -16.33 1.24
N GLY A 91 -19.79 -15.42 0.38
CA GLY A 91 -20.74 -14.37 0.74
C GLY A 91 -22.05 -14.93 1.28
N GLU A 92 -22.60 -15.98 0.64
CA GLU A 92 -23.86 -16.63 1.06
C GLU A 92 -23.78 -17.29 2.45
N GLU A 93 -22.59 -17.70 2.89
CA GLU A 93 -22.36 -18.31 4.21
C GLU A 93 -22.12 -17.28 5.32
N LEU A 94 -22.00 -15.99 4.99
CA LEU A 94 -21.75 -14.91 5.95
C LEU A 94 -23.05 -14.29 6.47
N THR A 95 -23.13 -14.07 7.78
CA THR A 95 -24.23 -13.33 8.42
C THR A 95 -23.89 -11.86 8.70
N GLU A 96 -22.60 -11.54 8.81
CA GLU A 96 -22.08 -10.20 9.09
C GLU A 96 -20.87 -9.90 8.21
N CYS A 97 -20.69 -8.63 7.84
CA CYS A 97 -19.57 -8.20 7.03
C CYS A 97 -18.23 -8.35 7.81
N PRO A 98 -17.22 -9.04 7.26
CA PRO A 98 -15.90 -9.18 7.90
C PRO A 98 -15.16 -7.86 8.12
N ILE A 99 -15.51 -6.82 7.36
CA ILE A 99 -14.84 -5.51 7.42
C ILE A 99 -15.47 -4.61 8.49
N CYS A 100 -16.79 -4.47 8.47
CA CYS A 100 -17.49 -3.47 9.28
C CYS A 100 -18.50 -4.06 10.27
N ARG A 101 -18.69 -5.39 10.26
CA ARG A 101 -19.64 -6.14 11.12
C ARG A 101 -21.11 -5.77 10.94
N GLU A 102 -21.44 -5.08 9.85
CA GLU A 102 -22.84 -4.82 9.50
C GLU A 102 -23.53 -6.14 9.15
N THR A 103 -24.79 -6.30 9.56
CA THR A 103 -25.57 -7.51 9.24
C THR A 103 -25.80 -7.59 7.73
N ILE A 104 -25.57 -8.77 7.15
CA ILE A 104 -25.76 -9.02 5.73
C ILE A 104 -27.21 -9.42 5.50
N ILE A 105 -27.97 -8.58 4.80
CA ILE A 105 -29.37 -8.88 4.43
C ILE A 105 -29.43 -9.65 3.11
N ASN A 106 -28.51 -9.37 2.20
CA ASN A 106 -28.47 -9.99 0.88
C ASN A 106 -27.05 -9.94 0.30
N VAL A 107 -26.78 -10.80 -0.68
CA VAL A 107 -25.50 -10.88 -1.39
C VAL A 107 -25.80 -10.82 -2.88
N ILE A 108 -25.20 -9.87 -3.57
CA ILE A 108 -25.45 -9.64 -5.00
C ILE A 108 -24.18 -9.89 -5.79
N ARG A 109 -24.27 -10.72 -6.82
CA ARG A 109 -23.17 -10.95 -7.76
C ARG A 109 -22.86 -9.69 -8.56
N THR A 110 -21.58 -9.33 -8.65
CA THR A 110 -21.07 -8.18 -9.41
C THR A 110 -20.24 -8.65 -10.59
N TYR A 111 -20.31 -7.91 -11.70
CA TYR A 111 -19.47 -8.14 -12.87
C TYR A 111 -18.65 -6.87 -13.11
N ARG A 112 -17.31 -6.99 -13.11
CA ARG A 112 -16.41 -5.90 -13.48
C ARG A 112 -16.23 -5.91 -15.01
N SER A 113 -16.23 -4.71 -15.60
CA SER A 113 -16.19 -4.46 -17.06
C SER A 113 -14.87 -3.88 -17.50
#